data_AF-A0A6N2UE35-F1
#
_entry.id   AF-A0A6N2UE35-F1
#
_cell.length_a   1.000
_cell.length_b   1.000
_cell.length_c   1.000
_cell.angle_alpha   90.00
_cell.angle_beta   90.00
_cell.angle_gamma   90.00
#
_symmetry.space_group_name_H-M   'P 1'
#
loop_
_entity.id
_entity.type
_entity.pdbx_description
1 polymer ?
#
loop_
_entity_poly.entity_id
_entity_poly.type
_entity_poly.pdbx_seq_one_letter_code
_entity_poly.pdbx_strand_id
1 'polypeptide(L)' 'MFETMKRIYKKTKDVSLLEKAVKKGWITEEEKKEIMTE' A
#
# COMPACT_ATOMS: atom_id res chain seq x y z
N MET A 1 -9.55 -1.84 -1.76
CA MET A 1 -8.28 -2.34 -1.16
C MET A 1 -7.27 -1.22 -0.99
N PHE A 2 -7.11 -0.35 -1.99
CA PHE A 2 -6.26 0.84 -1.94
C PHE A 2 -6.41 1.69 -0.68
N GLU A 3 -7.59 2.23 -0.41
CA GLU A 3 -7.82 3.08 0.77
C GLU A 3 -7.54 2.35 2.10
N THR A 4 -7.81 1.04 2.14
CA THR A 4 -7.49 0.21 3.30
C THR A 4 -5.99 0.12 3.52
N MET A 5 -5.22 -0.19 2.45
CA MET A 5 -3.76 -0.22 2.52
C MET A 5 -3.17 1.16 2.84
N LYS A 6 -3.74 2.23 2.26
CA LYS A 6 -3.37 3.61 2.56
C LYS A 6 -3.56 3.95 4.03
N ARG A 7 -4.70 3.56 4.62
CA ARG A 7 -4.99 3.79 6.04
C ARG A 7 -4.10 2.97 6.97
N ILE A 8 -3.82 1.72 6.60
CA ILE A 8 -2.89 0.86 7.36
C ILE A 8 -1.47 1.41 7.25
N TYR A 9 -0.99 1.72 6.06
CA TYR A 9 0.33 2.30 5.83
C TYR A 9 0.49 3.65 6.55
N LYS A 10 -0.53 4.51 6.56
CA LYS A 10 -0.49 5.76 7.33
C LYS A 10 -0.31 5.54 8.84
N LYS A 11 -0.82 4.43 9.37
CA LYS A 11 -0.67 4.05 10.79
C LYS A 11 0.62 3.31 11.10
N THR A 12 1.01 2.37 10.25
CA THR A 12 2.12 1.44 10.51
C THR A 12 3.43 1.90 9.85
N LYS A 13 3.35 2.67 8.76
CA LYS A 13 4.43 3.03 7.83
C LYS A 13 5.21 1.83 7.29
N ASP A 14 4.55 0.68 7.24
CA ASP A 14 5.19 -0.58 6.87
C ASP A 14 5.13 -0.79 5.36
N VAL A 15 6.28 -0.60 4.70
CA VAL A 15 6.42 -0.75 3.25
C VAL A 15 6.24 -2.20 2.80
N SER A 16 6.60 -3.17 3.65
CA SER A 16 6.47 -4.59 3.34
C SER A 16 5.01 -5.01 3.19
N LEU A 17 4.10 -4.31 3.88
CA LEU A 17 2.66 -4.53 3.74
C LEU A 17 2.16 -4.14 2.35
N LEU A 18 2.65 -3.03 1.80
CA LEU A 18 2.32 -2.60 0.44
C LEU A 18 2.93 -3.54 -0.61
N GLU A 19 4.15 -4.03 -0.39
CA GLU A 19 4.76 -5.03 -1.28
C GLU A 19 3.98 -6.33 -1.33
N LYS A 20 3.54 -6.81 -0.16
CA LYS A 20 2.67 -7.99 -0.08
C LYS A 20 1.32 -7.73 -0.73
N ALA A 21 0.76 -6.53 -0.59
CA ALA A 21 -0.50 -6.15 -1.22
C ALA A 21 -0.38 -6.10 -2.75
N VAL A 22 0.71 -5.57 -3.29
CA VAL A 22 1.02 -5.62 -4.73
C VAL A 22 1.16 -7.06 -5.21
N LYS A 23 1.96 -7.88 -4.52
CA LYS A 23 2.13 -9.30 -4.88
C LYS A 23 0.83 -10.11 -4.83
N LYS A 24 -0.12 -9.74 -3.95
CA LYS A 24 -1.44 -10.36 -3.87
C LYS A 24 -2.45 -9.80 -4.87
N GLY A 25 -2.08 -8.79 -5.67
CA GLY A 25 -2.98 -8.10 -6.59
C GLY A 25 -4.06 -7.27 -5.89
N TRP A 26 -3.82 -6.89 -4.63
CA TRP A 26 -4.75 -6.04 -3.86
C TRP A 26 -4.66 -4.58 -4.27
N ILE A 27 -3.47 -4.13 -4.66
CA ILE A 27 -3.18 -2.80 -5.20
C ILE A 27 -2.18 -2.94 -6.34
N THR A 28 -2.11 -1.95 -7.21
CA THR A 28 -1.10 -1.87 -8.28
C THR A 28 0.22 -1.26 -7.79
N GLU A 29 1.28 -1.36 -8.59
CA GLU A 29 2.54 -0.67 -8.29
C GLU A 29 2.41 0.85 -8.31
N GLU A 30 1.52 1.39 -9.15
CA GLU A 30 1.20 2.82 -9.21
C GLU A 30 0.52 3.26 -7.91
N GLU A 31 -0.48 2.50 -7.48
CA GLU A 31 -1.16 2.71 -6.20
C GLU A 31 -0.19 2.61 -5.00
N LYS A 32 0.73 1.63 -4.99
CA LYS A 32 1.77 1.55 -3.96
C LYS A 32 2.61 2.83 -3.91
N LYS A 33 3.04 3.36 -5.06
CA LYS A 33 3.82 4.61 -5.12
C LYS A 33 3.01 5.79 -4.61
N GLU A 34 1.73 5.86 -4.96
CA GLU A 34 0.83 6.91 -4.49
C GLU A 34 0.70 6.88 -2.96
N ILE A 35 0.53 5.70 -2.37
CA ILE A 35 0.48 5.52 -0.91
C ILE A 35 1.82 5.87 -0.23
N MET A 36 2.96 5.62 -0.87
CA MET A 36 4.28 5.96 -0.32
C MET A 36 4.63 7.45 -0.43
N THR A 37 3.97 8.19 -1.32
CA THR A 37 4.27 9.60 -1.60
C THR A 37 3.44 10.57 -0.74
N GLU A 38 2.31 10.11 -0.18
CA GLU A 38 1.41 10.89 0.70
C GLU A 38 1.74 10.76 2.19
#